data_AF-L0GY13-F1
#
_entry.id   AF-L0GY13-F1
#
_cell.length_a   1.000
_cell.length_b   1.000
_cell.length_c   1.000
_cell.angle_alpha   90.00
_cell.angle_beta   90.00
_cell.angle_gamma   90.00
#
_symmetry.space_group_name_H-M   'P 1'
#
loop_
_entity.id
_entity.type
_entity.pdbx_description
1 polymer ?
#
loop_
_entity_poly.entity_id
_entity_poly.type
_entity_poly.pdbx_seq_one_letter_code
_entity_poly.pdbx_strand_id
1 'polypeptide(L)'
;MIEIKHKANGAVLARVPGETLAGADLREMSLNGADLRGADLSCTNLELSDLVEADLREARLMGALLIGAHLTGADLRGADLSQARLGAERHGRAAILTGAQLTKANLQGADLRHVEARDARLEGVDLSHADLRGTDFSGSNLCHVIAHNALFIKANLREANLCGADLRDCHLNDANLAMASLHDADLSSKQPGGFTVINLANFESADLRGANLRHVLAQDVNMRNANLTDVDFTDAVIGGAILRRADVTNANFSGVELASVTMEFANFSKARNAVIPGYKKNLR
;
A
#
# COMPACT_ATOMS: atom_id res chain seq x y z
N MET A 1 -12.38 -27.73 -24.65
CA MET A 1 -13.34 -26.81 -23.99
C MET A 1 -13.09 -26.92 -22.51
N ILE A 2 -12.71 -25.81 -21.88
CA ILE A 2 -12.58 -25.70 -20.43
C ILE A 2 -13.92 -25.26 -19.87
N GLU A 3 -14.36 -25.89 -18.78
CA GLU A 3 -15.53 -25.46 -18.01
C GLU A 3 -15.05 -24.68 -16.79
N ILE A 4 -15.45 -23.41 -16.69
CA ILE A 4 -15.30 -22.65 -15.43
C ILE A 4 -16.56 -22.93 -14.62
N LYS A 5 -16.39 -23.41 -13.39
CA LYS A 5 -17.50 -23.87 -12.53
C LYS A 5 -17.61 -23.00 -11.30
N HIS A 6 -18.80 -22.89 -10.74
CA HIS A 6 -19.03 -22.22 -9.48
C HIS A 6 -18.56 -23.11 -8.31
N LYS A 7 -17.78 -22.55 -7.38
CA LYS A 7 -17.10 -23.27 -6.29
C LYS A 7 -18.03 -24.01 -5.33
N ALA A 8 -19.25 -23.52 -5.13
CA ALA A 8 -20.19 -24.07 -4.14
C ALA A 8 -21.09 -25.20 -4.67
N ASN A 9 -21.46 -25.16 -5.96
CA ASN A 9 -22.51 -26.03 -6.51
C ASN A 9 -22.08 -26.75 -7.81
N GLY A 10 -20.89 -26.45 -8.36
CA GLY A 10 -20.37 -27.07 -9.58
C GLY A 10 -21.08 -26.65 -10.87
N ALA A 11 -22.00 -25.68 -10.83
CA ALA A 11 -22.68 -25.17 -12.01
C ALA A 11 -21.65 -24.58 -12.99
N VAL A 12 -21.79 -24.89 -14.28
CA VAL A 12 -20.91 -24.34 -15.31
C VAL A 12 -21.29 -22.88 -15.55
N LEU A 13 -20.38 -21.96 -15.21
CA LEU A 13 -20.53 -20.52 -15.40
C LEU A 13 -20.16 -20.12 -16.83
N ALA A 14 -19.08 -20.71 -17.36
CA ALA A 14 -18.60 -20.44 -18.71
C ALA A 14 -17.96 -21.68 -19.34
N ARG A 15 -17.99 -21.73 -20.68
CA ARG A 15 -17.31 -22.73 -21.49
C ARG A 15 -16.35 -22.02 -22.43
N VAL A 16 -15.06 -22.21 -22.22
CA VAL A 16 -14.00 -21.52 -22.97
C VAL A 16 -13.38 -22.50 -23.99
N PRO A 17 -13.32 -22.16 -25.28
CA PRO A 17 -12.62 -22.97 -26.26
C PRO A 17 -11.11 -22.93 -26.03
N GLY A 18 -10.47 -24.09 -26.13
CA GLY A 18 -9.03 -24.25 -25.89
C GLY A 18 -8.71 -25.37 -24.90
N GLU A 19 -7.40 -25.52 -24.69
CA GLU A 19 -6.76 -26.45 -23.76
C GLU A 19 -6.27 -25.75 -22.48
N THR A 20 -6.17 -24.42 -22.50
CA THR A 20 -5.78 -23.57 -21.36
C THR A 20 -6.61 -22.29 -21.29
N LEU A 21 -6.69 -21.67 -20.11
CA LEU A 21 -7.24 -20.32 -19.93
C LEU A 21 -6.17 -19.22 -20.12
N ALA A 22 -4.89 -19.58 -20.19
CA ALA A 22 -3.81 -18.63 -20.45
C ALA A 22 -4.01 -17.93 -21.79
N GLY A 23 -3.97 -16.59 -21.79
CA GLY A 23 -4.24 -15.76 -22.96
C GLY A 23 -5.70 -15.77 -23.44
N ALA A 24 -6.62 -16.44 -22.74
CA ALA A 24 -8.02 -16.48 -23.13
C ALA A 24 -8.68 -15.09 -23.01
N ASP A 25 -9.72 -14.87 -23.80
CA ASP A 25 -10.58 -13.70 -23.70
C ASP A 25 -11.81 -14.04 -22.84
N LEU A 26 -11.81 -13.53 -21.60
CA LEU A 26 -12.84 -13.69 -20.59
C LEU A 26 -13.47 -12.34 -20.22
N ARG A 27 -13.35 -11.34 -21.10
CA ARG A 27 -13.93 -10.01 -20.88
C ARG A 27 -15.42 -10.08 -20.63
N GLU A 28 -15.89 -9.25 -19.70
CA GLU A 28 -17.30 -9.07 -19.37
C GLU A 28 -18.03 -10.37 -18.93
N MET A 29 -17.30 -11.46 -18.65
CA MET A 29 -17.91 -12.71 -18.22
C MET A 29 -18.40 -12.64 -16.77
N SER A 30 -19.55 -13.27 -16.53
CA SER A 30 -20.08 -13.48 -15.18
C SER A 30 -19.46 -14.74 -14.56
N LEU A 31 -18.41 -14.54 -13.76
CA LEU A 31 -17.63 -15.57 -13.08
C LEU A 31 -17.74 -15.47 -11.55
N ASN A 32 -18.85 -14.91 -11.06
CA ASN A 32 -19.14 -14.82 -9.62
C ASN A 32 -19.03 -16.21 -8.98
N GLY A 33 -18.27 -16.30 -7.90
CA GLY A 33 -18.04 -17.55 -7.17
C GLY A 33 -17.32 -18.64 -7.97
N ALA A 34 -16.65 -18.31 -9.09
CA ALA A 34 -15.91 -19.29 -9.88
C ALA A 34 -14.81 -19.99 -9.07
N ASP A 35 -14.65 -21.30 -9.27
CA ASP A 35 -13.47 -22.07 -8.86
C ASP A 35 -12.43 -21.98 -9.96
N LEU A 36 -11.44 -21.13 -9.72
CA LEU A 36 -10.27 -20.88 -10.58
C LEU A 36 -8.97 -21.14 -9.79
N ARG A 37 -9.04 -21.94 -8.71
CA ARG A 37 -7.89 -22.23 -7.86
C ARG A 37 -6.81 -22.95 -8.66
N GLY A 38 -5.59 -22.44 -8.59
CA GLY A 38 -4.44 -22.98 -9.31
C GLY A 38 -4.53 -22.86 -10.83
N ALA A 39 -5.56 -22.18 -11.37
CA ALA A 39 -5.73 -22.04 -12.81
C ALA A 39 -4.59 -21.20 -13.40
N ASP A 40 -4.15 -21.58 -14.61
CA ASP A 40 -3.27 -20.74 -15.40
C ASP A 40 -4.09 -19.72 -16.18
N LEU A 41 -4.07 -18.48 -15.69
CA LEU A 41 -4.72 -17.29 -16.24
C LEU A 41 -3.67 -16.27 -16.71
N SER A 42 -2.46 -16.73 -17.02
CA SER A 42 -1.37 -15.86 -17.46
C SER A 42 -1.77 -15.15 -18.76
N CYS A 43 -1.58 -13.82 -18.81
CA CYS A 43 -1.95 -12.96 -19.94
C CYS A 43 -3.43 -13.02 -20.36
N THR A 44 -4.32 -13.58 -19.53
CA THR A 44 -5.76 -13.65 -19.82
C THR A 44 -6.37 -12.25 -19.78
N ASN A 45 -7.33 -11.99 -20.67
CA ASN A 45 -8.11 -10.77 -20.65
C ASN A 45 -9.37 -10.96 -19.81
N LEU A 46 -9.39 -10.38 -18.62
CA LEU A 46 -10.48 -10.40 -17.64
C LEU A 46 -11.09 -9.00 -17.47
N GLU A 47 -10.86 -8.07 -18.40
CA GLU A 47 -11.41 -6.71 -18.30
C GLU A 47 -12.93 -6.76 -18.12
N LEU A 48 -13.45 -5.97 -17.18
CA LEU A 48 -14.88 -5.86 -16.85
C LEU A 48 -15.56 -7.19 -16.44
N SER A 49 -14.81 -8.25 -16.17
CA SER A 49 -15.38 -9.52 -15.68
C SER A 49 -15.86 -9.40 -14.22
N ASP A 50 -16.93 -10.15 -13.89
CA ASP A 50 -17.42 -10.29 -12.52
C ASP A 50 -16.78 -11.53 -11.89
N LEU A 51 -15.83 -11.33 -10.99
CA LEU A 51 -15.13 -12.35 -10.21
C LEU A 51 -15.45 -12.23 -8.72
N VAL A 52 -16.60 -11.62 -8.37
CA VAL A 52 -17.00 -11.44 -6.98
C VAL A 52 -17.05 -12.80 -6.28
N GLU A 53 -16.39 -12.88 -5.12
CA GLU A 53 -16.20 -14.11 -4.35
C GLU A 53 -15.57 -15.29 -5.12
N ALA A 54 -14.91 -15.08 -6.27
CA ALA A 54 -14.20 -16.15 -6.95
C ALA A 54 -13.06 -16.73 -6.08
N ASP A 55 -12.81 -18.03 -6.21
CA ASP A 55 -11.65 -18.71 -5.63
C ASP A 55 -10.52 -18.72 -6.66
N LEU A 56 -9.55 -17.82 -6.47
CA LEU A 56 -8.36 -17.63 -7.30
C LEU A 56 -7.09 -18.02 -6.53
N ARG A 57 -7.20 -18.81 -5.47
CA ARG A 57 -6.04 -19.22 -4.66
C ARG A 57 -5.01 -19.90 -5.54
N GLU A 58 -3.75 -19.52 -5.38
CA GLU A 58 -2.62 -20.07 -6.13
C GLU A 58 -2.75 -19.96 -7.67
N ALA A 59 -3.71 -19.18 -8.19
CA ALA A 59 -3.87 -18.96 -9.62
C ALA A 59 -2.68 -18.15 -10.18
N ARG A 60 -2.30 -18.43 -11.44
CA ARG A 60 -1.28 -17.68 -12.16
C ARG A 60 -1.95 -16.61 -13.00
N LEU A 61 -1.89 -15.36 -12.59
CA LEU A 61 -2.46 -14.17 -13.24
C LEU A 61 -1.36 -13.23 -13.79
N MET A 62 -0.14 -13.77 -13.98
CA MET A 62 1.01 -13.02 -14.50
C MET A 62 0.62 -12.27 -15.78
N GLY A 63 0.76 -10.94 -15.78
CA GLY A 63 0.44 -10.10 -16.93
C GLY A 63 -1.04 -10.08 -17.35
N ALA A 64 -1.97 -10.60 -16.54
CA ALA A 64 -3.39 -10.59 -16.86
C ALA A 64 -3.95 -9.16 -16.91
N LEU A 65 -4.95 -8.94 -17.77
CA LEU A 65 -5.67 -7.66 -17.87
C LEU A 65 -6.93 -7.76 -17.01
N LEU A 66 -7.00 -6.98 -15.94
CA LEU A 66 -8.07 -6.97 -14.94
C LEU A 66 -8.72 -5.58 -14.82
N ILE A 67 -8.52 -4.69 -15.79
CA ILE A 67 -9.06 -3.34 -15.76
C ILE A 67 -10.59 -3.42 -15.64
N GLY A 68 -11.13 -2.82 -14.58
CA GLY A 68 -12.56 -2.81 -14.29
C GLY A 68 -13.15 -4.15 -13.85
N ALA A 69 -12.32 -5.18 -13.60
CA ALA A 69 -12.79 -6.44 -13.05
C ALA A 69 -13.31 -6.26 -11.61
N HIS A 70 -14.40 -6.95 -11.27
CA HIS A 70 -14.96 -6.94 -9.93
C HIS A 70 -14.47 -8.16 -9.15
N LEU A 71 -13.61 -7.95 -8.17
CA LEU A 71 -12.98 -8.97 -7.33
C LEU A 71 -13.39 -8.83 -5.85
N THR A 72 -14.52 -8.18 -5.58
CA THR A 72 -15.02 -7.98 -4.21
C THR A 72 -15.12 -9.32 -3.49
N GLY A 73 -14.45 -9.45 -2.34
CA GLY A 73 -14.42 -10.68 -1.55
C GLY A 73 -13.75 -11.90 -2.22
N ALA A 74 -13.10 -11.74 -3.37
CA ALA A 74 -12.39 -12.82 -4.05
C ALA A 74 -11.22 -13.33 -3.20
N ASP A 75 -10.90 -14.61 -3.32
CA ASP A 75 -9.79 -15.26 -2.61
C ASP A 75 -8.60 -15.44 -3.54
N LEU A 76 -7.62 -14.55 -3.43
CA LEU A 76 -6.38 -14.48 -4.23
C LEU A 76 -5.16 -14.93 -3.39
N ARG A 77 -5.36 -15.65 -2.28
CA ARG A 77 -4.23 -16.05 -1.42
C ARG A 77 -3.20 -16.86 -2.20
N GLY A 78 -1.94 -16.42 -2.14
CA GLY A 78 -0.83 -17.04 -2.88
C GLY A 78 -0.92 -16.96 -4.40
N ALA A 79 -1.86 -16.19 -4.97
CA ALA A 79 -1.93 -15.98 -6.41
C ALA A 79 -0.74 -15.17 -6.92
N ASP A 80 -0.34 -15.41 -8.17
CA ASP A 80 0.71 -14.65 -8.83
C ASP A 80 0.09 -13.64 -9.81
N LEU A 81 -0.07 -12.39 -9.39
CA LEU A 81 -0.51 -11.27 -10.23
C LEU A 81 0.66 -10.34 -10.61
N SER A 82 1.89 -10.83 -10.61
CA SER A 82 3.01 -9.99 -11.02
C SER A 82 2.82 -9.47 -12.45
N GLN A 83 3.16 -8.20 -12.66
CA GLN A 83 2.93 -7.47 -13.92
C GLN A 83 1.46 -7.40 -14.39
N ALA A 84 0.48 -7.81 -13.57
CA ALA A 84 -0.93 -7.71 -13.93
C ALA A 84 -1.38 -6.25 -14.00
N ARG A 85 -2.40 -5.98 -14.83
CA ARG A 85 -2.95 -4.65 -15.04
C ARG A 85 -4.35 -4.55 -14.47
N LEU A 86 -4.46 -4.06 -13.24
CA LEU A 86 -5.72 -3.84 -12.53
C LEU A 86 -6.12 -2.36 -12.56
N GLY A 87 -5.13 -1.48 -12.66
CA GLY A 87 -5.29 -0.04 -12.63
C GLY A 87 -5.80 0.57 -13.94
N ALA A 88 -6.18 1.83 -13.84
CA ALA A 88 -6.56 2.66 -14.97
C ALA A 88 -6.05 4.09 -14.76
N GLU A 89 -6.07 4.93 -15.80
CA GLU A 89 -5.74 6.36 -15.69
C GLU A 89 -6.80 7.17 -14.92
N ARG A 90 -7.98 6.59 -14.66
CA ARG A 90 -9.11 7.25 -13.99
C ARG A 90 -9.78 6.28 -13.01
N HIS A 91 -10.18 6.80 -11.86
CA HIS A 91 -10.70 6.01 -10.72
C HIS A 91 -11.84 5.06 -11.07
N GLY A 92 -12.88 5.52 -11.78
CA GLY A 92 -14.06 4.69 -12.10
C GLY A 92 -13.88 3.61 -13.17
N ARG A 93 -12.64 3.20 -13.48
CA ARG A 93 -12.34 2.12 -14.44
C ARG A 93 -11.34 1.10 -13.93
N ALA A 94 -10.75 1.32 -12.76
CA ALA A 94 -9.83 0.37 -12.17
C ALA A 94 -10.59 -0.84 -11.58
N ALA A 95 -9.88 -1.91 -11.27
CA ALA A 95 -10.45 -3.08 -10.61
C ALA A 95 -10.96 -2.75 -9.20
N ILE A 96 -11.95 -3.51 -8.74
CA ILE A 96 -12.52 -3.42 -7.40
C ILE A 96 -12.09 -4.66 -6.61
N LEU A 97 -11.27 -4.48 -5.57
CA LEU A 97 -10.76 -5.52 -4.67
C LEU A 97 -11.25 -5.32 -3.23
N THR A 98 -12.41 -4.67 -3.05
CA THR A 98 -12.94 -4.41 -1.70
C THR A 98 -13.12 -5.73 -0.94
N GLY A 99 -12.50 -5.84 0.25
CA GLY A 99 -12.55 -7.04 1.08
C GLY A 99 -11.88 -8.29 0.49
N ALA A 100 -11.15 -8.17 -0.63
CA ALA A 100 -10.47 -9.31 -1.24
C ALA A 100 -9.35 -9.86 -0.34
N GLN A 101 -9.10 -11.17 -0.43
CA GLN A 101 -8.05 -11.84 0.33
C GLN A 101 -6.83 -12.06 -0.53
N LEU A 102 -5.78 -11.25 -0.35
CA LEU A 102 -4.53 -11.32 -1.13
C LEU A 102 -3.34 -11.82 -0.30
N THR A 103 -3.53 -12.32 0.92
CA THR A 103 -2.40 -12.72 1.80
C THR A 103 -1.36 -13.56 1.07
N LYS A 104 -0.10 -13.10 1.09
CA LYS A 104 1.05 -13.69 0.39
C LYS A 104 0.95 -13.79 -1.14
N ALA A 105 0.05 -13.06 -1.78
CA ALA A 105 0.03 -12.94 -3.23
C ALA A 105 1.27 -12.16 -3.72
N ASN A 106 1.65 -12.42 -4.97
CA ASN A 106 2.69 -11.67 -5.67
C ASN A 106 2.03 -10.63 -6.58
N LEU A 107 2.28 -9.34 -6.34
CA LEU A 107 1.85 -8.21 -7.16
C LEU A 107 3.05 -7.37 -7.62
N GLN A 108 4.22 -7.98 -7.69
CA GLN A 108 5.45 -7.29 -8.10
C GLN A 108 5.26 -6.62 -9.48
N GLY A 109 5.51 -5.31 -9.52
CA GLY A 109 5.37 -4.48 -10.71
C GLY A 109 3.97 -4.42 -11.32
N ALA A 110 2.93 -4.80 -10.58
CA ALA A 110 1.56 -4.67 -11.04
C ALA A 110 1.15 -3.19 -11.18
N ASP A 111 0.28 -2.90 -12.15
CA ASP A 111 -0.41 -1.62 -12.26
C ASP A 111 -1.69 -1.68 -11.42
N LEU A 112 -1.71 -0.96 -10.31
CA LEU A 112 -2.80 -0.88 -9.34
C LEU A 112 -3.37 0.54 -9.25
N ARG A 113 -3.06 1.40 -10.21
CA ARG A 113 -3.49 2.81 -10.19
C ARG A 113 -4.99 2.93 -10.05
N HIS A 114 -5.39 3.68 -9.04
CA HIS A 114 -6.77 3.96 -8.70
C HIS A 114 -7.66 2.75 -8.38
N VAL A 115 -7.08 1.57 -8.14
CA VAL A 115 -7.81 0.38 -7.68
C VAL A 115 -8.53 0.68 -6.36
N GLU A 116 -9.73 0.09 -6.19
CA GLU A 116 -10.49 0.16 -4.95
C GLU A 116 -10.21 -1.09 -4.09
N ALA A 117 -9.27 -1.02 -3.17
CA ALA A 117 -8.82 -2.12 -2.32
C ALA A 117 -9.20 -1.94 -0.84
N ARG A 118 -10.29 -1.22 -0.53
CA ARG A 118 -10.75 -1.00 0.85
C ARG A 118 -10.95 -2.32 1.59
N ASP A 119 -10.54 -2.34 2.86
CA ASP A 119 -10.65 -3.51 3.75
C ASP A 119 -10.00 -4.81 3.19
N ALA A 120 -9.12 -4.71 2.19
CA ALA A 120 -8.45 -5.86 1.61
C ALA A 120 -7.40 -6.43 2.58
N ARG A 121 -7.17 -7.75 2.48
CA ARG A 121 -6.17 -8.46 3.30
C ARG A 121 -4.90 -8.69 2.48
N LEU A 122 -3.92 -7.83 2.63
CA LEU A 122 -2.65 -7.79 1.89
C LEU A 122 -1.44 -8.16 2.78
N GLU A 123 -1.66 -8.85 3.89
CA GLU A 123 -0.58 -9.25 4.80
C GLU A 123 0.49 -10.04 4.05
N GLY A 124 1.74 -9.59 4.14
CA GLY A 124 2.90 -10.23 3.50
C GLY A 124 2.87 -10.26 1.97
N VAL A 125 2.05 -9.43 1.32
CA VAL A 125 2.04 -9.30 -0.15
C VAL A 125 3.34 -8.69 -0.65
N ASP A 126 3.78 -9.13 -1.83
CA ASP A 126 4.85 -8.47 -2.57
C ASP A 126 4.26 -7.42 -3.53
N LEU A 127 4.40 -6.14 -3.20
CA LEU A 127 4.07 -4.96 -4.00
C LEU A 127 5.33 -4.27 -4.56
N SER A 128 6.49 -4.92 -4.52
CA SER A 128 7.75 -4.30 -4.94
C SER A 128 7.64 -3.79 -6.38
N HIS A 129 8.08 -2.55 -6.61
CA HIS A 129 7.98 -1.88 -7.91
C HIS A 129 6.57 -1.64 -8.46
N ALA A 130 5.51 -1.89 -7.68
CA ALA A 130 4.13 -1.69 -8.14
C ALA A 130 3.76 -0.19 -8.25
N ASP A 131 2.82 0.10 -9.14
CA ASP A 131 2.25 1.43 -9.31
C ASP A 131 0.89 1.53 -8.60
N LEU A 132 0.89 2.17 -7.44
CA LEU A 132 -0.23 2.25 -6.49
C LEU A 132 -0.81 3.67 -6.42
N ARG A 133 -0.60 4.47 -7.47
CA ARG A 133 -0.98 5.88 -7.46
C ARG A 133 -2.49 6.01 -7.35
N GLY A 134 -2.93 6.77 -6.34
CA GLY A 134 -4.34 7.00 -6.08
C GLY A 134 -5.17 5.76 -5.75
N THR A 135 -4.54 4.63 -5.39
CA THR A 135 -5.22 3.42 -4.92
C THR A 135 -5.87 3.69 -3.56
N ASP A 136 -7.06 3.13 -3.34
CA ASP A 136 -7.77 3.23 -2.07
C ASP A 136 -7.58 1.96 -1.23
N PHE A 137 -6.72 2.06 -0.21
CA PHE A 137 -6.41 1.02 0.77
C PHE A 137 -7.04 1.31 2.14
N SER A 138 -8.03 2.20 2.25
CA SER A 138 -8.56 2.55 3.58
C SER A 138 -9.02 1.31 4.35
N GLY A 139 -8.65 1.21 5.63
CA GLY A 139 -8.98 0.06 6.50
C GLY A 139 -8.28 -1.26 6.16
N SER A 140 -7.42 -1.29 5.14
CA SER A 140 -6.78 -2.53 4.69
C SER A 140 -5.68 -3.02 5.64
N ASN A 141 -5.44 -4.33 5.62
CA ASN A 141 -4.31 -4.92 6.33
C ASN A 141 -3.14 -5.16 5.37
N LEU A 142 -2.13 -4.29 5.42
CA LEU A 142 -0.85 -4.38 4.70
C LEU A 142 0.32 -4.72 5.64
N CYS A 143 0.06 -5.36 6.80
CA CYS A 143 1.15 -5.70 7.73
C CYS A 143 2.18 -6.60 7.03
N HIS A 144 3.46 -6.31 7.24
CA HIS A 144 4.59 -7.00 6.62
C HIS A 144 4.58 -7.02 5.09
N VAL A 145 3.85 -6.10 4.43
CA VAL A 145 3.92 -5.94 2.99
C VAL A 145 5.35 -5.60 2.56
N ILE A 146 5.79 -6.17 1.44
CA ILE A 146 7.07 -5.85 0.81
C ILE A 146 6.75 -4.90 -0.33
N ALA A 147 7.06 -3.62 -0.19
CA ALA A 147 6.66 -2.61 -1.17
C ALA A 147 7.81 -1.73 -1.63
N HIS A 148 9.07 -2.17 -1.44
CA HIS A 148 10.21 -1.33 -1.80
C HIS A 148 10.16 -0.88 -3.27
N ASN A 149 10.56 0.37 -3.52
CA ASN A 149 10.47 1.02 -4.84
C ASN A 149 9.04 1.18 -5.41
N ALA A 150 7.97 1.03 -4.61
CA ALA A 150 6.61 1.22 -5.08
C ALA A 150 6.16 2.70 -5.08
N LEU A 151 5.14 3.00 -5.87
CA LEU A 151 4.61 4.36 -6.04
C LEU A 151 3.22 4.50 -5.38
N PHE A 152 3.17 5.04 -4.16
CA PHE A 152 1.93 5.32 -3.41
C PHE A 152 1.45 6.78 -3.54
N ILE A 153 1.87 7.50 -4.59
CA ILE A 153 1.56 8.93 -4.73
C ILE A 153 0.03 9.12 -4.72
N LYS A 154 -0.49 9.94 -3.81
CA LYS A 154 -1.93 10.18 -3.60
C LYS A 154 -2.76 8.96 -3.19
N ALA A 155 -2.12 7.85 -2.79
CA ALA A 155 -2.84 6.70 -2.28
C ALA A 155 -3.58 7.04 -0.98
N ASN A 156 -4.76 6.44 -0.77
CA ASN A 156 -5.49 6.54 0.48
C ASN A 156 -5.21 5.32 1.35
N LEU A 157 -4.44 5.50 2.41
CA LEU A 157 -4.03 4.50 3.40
C LEU A 157 -4.60 4.82 4.78
N ARG A 158 -5.68 5.62 4.84
CA ARG A 158 -6.32 6.01 6.09
C ARG A 158 -6.77 4.75 6.86
N GLU A 159 -6.44 4.68 8.15
CA GLU A 159 -6.74 3.53 9.02
C GLU A 159 -6.13 2.19 8.57
N ALA A 160 -5.23 2.20 7.57
CA ALA A 160 -4.58 0.98 7.13
C ALA A 160 -3.56 0.49 8.16
N ASN A 161 -3.39 -0.83 8.24
CA ASN A 161 -2.35 -1.44 9.04
C ASN A 161 -1.13 -1.76 8.18
N LEU A 162 -0.03 -1.05 8.36
CA LEU A 162 1.27 -1.25 7.73
C LEU A 162 2.35 -1.66 8.75
N CYS A 163 1.98 -2.36 9.82
CA CYS A 163 2.96 -2.82 10.81
C CYS A 163 4.11 -3.60 10.17
N GLY A 164 5.35 -3.22 10.49
CA GLY A 164 6.55 -3.88 9.97
C GLY A 164 6.63 -3.95 8.43
N ALA A 165 5.96 -3.03 7.72
CA ALA A 165 6.02 -2.95 6.26
C ALA A 165 7.41 -2.52 5.78
N ASP A 166 7.87 -3.10 4.68
CA ASP A 166 9.06 -2.64 3.95
C ASP A 166 8.64 -1.60 2.90
N LEU A 167 8.79 -0.33 3.24
CA LEU A 167 8.44 0.83 2.42
C LEU A 167 9.71 1.57 1.93
N ARG A 168 10.84 0.86 1.88
CA ARG A 168 12.12 1.48 1.51
C ARG A 168 12.10 1.95 0.06
N ASP A 169 12.67 3.13 -0.16
CA ASP A 169 12.78 3.73 -1.49
C ASP A 169 11.41 3.94 -2.18
N CYS A 170 10.32 3.99 -1.41
CA CYS A 170 8.98 4.28 -1.91
C CYS A 170 8.73 5.77 -2.14
N HIS A 171 7.71 6.07 -2.96
CA HIS A 171 7.19 7.42 -3.12
C HIS A 171 5.78 7.51 -2.55
N LEU A 172 5.61 8.16 -1.39
CA LEU A 172 4.33 8.40 -0.72
C LEU A 172 3.88 9.87 -0.80
N ASN A 173 4.35 10.63 -1.79
CA ASN A 173 3.98 12.04 -1.93
C ASN A 173 2.45 12.22 -1.92
N ASP A 174 1.95 13.13 -1.10
CA ASP A 174 0.51 13.46 -1.02
C ASP A 174 -0.38 12.25 -0.64
N ALA A 175 0.20 11.18 -0.10
CA ALA A 175 -0.55 10.02 0.38
C ALA A 175 -1.25 10.33 1.71
N ASN A 176 -2.43 9.76 1.91
CA ASN A 176 -3.19 9.92 3.14
C ASN A 176 -3.03 8.69 4.05
N LEU A 177 -2.18 8.79 5.07
CA LEU A 177 -1.94 7.77 6.10
C LEU A 177 -2.55 8.15 7.46
N ALA A 178 -3.58 9.01 7.49
CA ALA A 178 -4.20 9.43 8.73
C ALA A 178 -4.70 8.22 9.54
N MET A 179 -4.35 8.17 10.83
CA MET A 179 -4.71 7.07 11.75
C MET A 179 -4.21 5.68 11.31
N ALA A 180 -3.26 5.60 10.37
CA ALA A 180 -2.65 4.34 9.99
C ALA A 180 -1.71 3.83 11.09
N SER A 181 -1.53 2.50 11.15
CA SER A 181 -0.53 1.86 11.98
C SER A 181 0.71 1.56 11.14
N LEU A 182 1.84 2.16 11.46
CA LEU A 182 3.15 1.97 10.83
C LEU A 182 4.22 1.57 11.86
N HIS A 183 3.83 0.99 13.00
CA HIS A 183 4.82 0.60 13.99
C HIS A 183 5.83 -0.37 13.38
N ASP A 184 7.12 -0.15 13.66
CA ASP A 184 8.26 -0.91 13.13
C ASP A 184 8.38 -0.94 11.60
N ALA A 185 7.66 -0.08 10.86
CA ALA A 185 7.80 0.01 9.41
C ALA A 185 9.15 0.62 9.01
N ASP A 186 9.71 0.15 7.89
CA ASP A 186 10.98 0.66 7.35
C ASP A 186 10.71 1.57 6.15
N LEU A 187 10.82 2.88 6.36
CA LEU A 187 10.71 3.91 5.32
C LEU A 187 12.09 4.47 4.94
N SER A 188 13.20 3.84 5.33
CA SER A 188 14.53 4.36 5.00
C SER A 188 14.88 4.21 3.52
N SER A 189 15.91 4.91 3.06
CA SER A 189 16.54 4.59 1.77
C SER A 189 17.74 3.69 1.97
N LYS A 190 17.92 2.70 1.08
CA LYS A 190 19.15 1.91 1.01
C LYS A 190 20.18 2.47 0.03
N GLN A 191 19.77 3.39 -0.83
CA GLN A 191 20.62 3.93 -1.87
C GLN A 191 21.48 5.07 -1.30
N PRO A 192 22.81 5.07 -1.51
CA PRO A 192 23.65 6.21 -1.14
C PRO A 192 23.16 7.50 -1.81
N GLY A 193 22.68 8.45 -1.02
CA GLY A 193 22.09 9.71 -1.51
C GLY A 193 20.67 9.58 -2.08
N GLY A 194 20.07 8.39 -2.01
CA GLY A 194 18.64 8.18 -2.26
C GLY A 194 17.80 8.58 -1.06
N PHE A 195 16.51 8.77 -1.32
CA PHE A 195 15.54 9.11 -0.29
C PHE A 195 14.22 8.40 -0.59
N THR A 196 13.60 7.83 0.44
CA THR A 196 12.15 7.62 0.44
C THR A 196 11.50 9.00 0.52
N VAL A 197 10.52 9.26 -0.35
CA VAL A 197 9.92 10.58 -0.47
C VAL A 197 8.47 10.54 0.03
N ILE A 198 8.20 11.26 1.11
CA ILE A 198 6.89 11.35 1.77
C ILE A 198 6.40 12.80 1.87
N ASN A 199 6.86 13.68 0.99
CA ASN A 199 6.47 15.10 1.02
C ASN A 199 4.94 15.24 0.94
N LEU A 200 4.39 16.20 1.69
CA LEU A 200 2.95 16.49 1.76
C LEU A 200 2.07 15.33 2.25
N ALA A 201 2.65 14.19 2.66
CA ALA A 201 1.87 13.07 3.15
C ALA A 201 1.19 13.42 4.49
N ASN A 202 0.03 12.80 4.71
CA ASN A 202 -0.76 13.01 5.92
C ASN A 202 -0.63 11.81 6.86
N PHE A 203 0.12 11.97 7.95
CA PHE A 203 0.25 11.03 9.06
C PHE A 203 -0.48 11.50 10.32
N GLU A 204 -1.53 12.33 10.18
CA GLU A 204 -2.27 12.81 11.34
C GLU A 204 -2.78 11.65 12.19
N SER A 205 -2.41 11.66 13.46
CA SER A 205 -2.77 10.63 14.46
C SER A 205 -2.33 9.20 14.09
N ALA A 206 -1.39 9.05 13.16
CA ALA A 206 -0.81 7.76 12.82
C ALA A 206 0.11 7.25 13.94
N ASP A 207 0.25 5.93 14.04
CA ASP A 207 1.17 5.27 14.96
C ASP A 207 2.43 4.86 14.20
N LEU A 208 3.54 5.57 14.39
CA LEU A 208 4.83 5.26 13.77
C LEU A 208 5.84 4.71 14.78
N ARG A 209 5.40 4.15 15.92
CA ARG A 209 6.32 3.68 16.96
C ARG A 209 7.43 2.77 16.42
N GLY A 210 8.68 3.10 16.71
CA GLY A 210 9.84 2.32 16.27
C GLY A 210 10.10 2.34 14.75
N ALA A 211 9.34 3.11 13.96
CA ALA A 211 9.54 3.18 12.52
C ALA A 211 10.90 3.79 12.16
N ASN A 212 11.50 3.29 11.08
CA ASN A 212 12.76 3.77 10.55
C ASN A 212 12.52 4.81 9.46
N LEU A 213 12.77 6.09 9.75
CA LEU A 213 12.64 7.22 8.84
C LEU A 213 14.00 7.87 8.53
N ARG A 214 15.08 7.09 8.56
CA ARG A 214 16.42 7.57 8.21
C ARG A 214 16.49 7.99 6.74
N HIS A 215 17.12 9.12 6.47
CA HIS A 215 17.29 9.64 5.09
C HIS A 215 15.97 9.77 4.32
N VAL A 216 14.90 10.21 4.98
CA VAL A 216 13.60 10.46 4.35
C VAL A 216 13.46 11.94 3.97
N LEU A 217 12.88 12.22 2.81
CA LEU A 217 12.37 13.55 2.46
C LEU A 217 10.91 13.64 2.90
N ALA A 218 10.63 14.38 3.96
CA ALA A 218 9.30 14.57 4.53
C ALA A 218 8.95 16.05 4.64
N GLN A 219 9.16 16.80 3.55
CA GLN A 219 8.83 18.21 3.50
C GLN A 219 7.32 18.43 3.58
N ASP A 220 6.90 19.38 4.41
CA ASP A 220 5.49 19.75 4.61
C ASP A 220 4.58 18.56 4.99
N VAL A 221 5.15 17.52 5.61
CA VAL A 221 4.39 16.35 6.09
C VAL A 221 3.53 16.73 7.30
N ASN A 222 2.31 16.21 7.37
CA ASN A 222 1.45 16.40 8.54
C ASN A 222 1.60 15.21 9.51
N MET A 223 2.24 15.39 10.65
CA MET A 223 2.38 14.41 11.74
C MET A 223 1.66 14.87 13.00
N ARG A 224 0.60 15.68 12.87
CA ARG A 224 -0.15 16.19 14.01
C ARG A 224 -0.72 15.03 14.84
N ASN A 225 -0.57 15.10 16.16
CA ASN A 225 -0.97 14.06 17.12
C ASN A 225 -0.39 12.66 16.84
N ALA A 226 0.61 12.51 15.95
CA ALA A 226 1.18 11.22 15.64
C ALA A 226 1.97 10.67 16.83
N ASN A 227 1.97 9.34 16.97
CA ASN A 227 2.87 8.66 17.89
C ASN A 227 4.19 8.37 17.16
N LEU A 228 5.22 9.13 17.48
CA LEU A 228 6.57 9.02 16.91
C LEU A 228 7.56 8.44 17.93
N THR A 229 7.07 7.71 18.95
CA THR A 229 7.94 7.16 20.00
C THR A 229 8.96 6.19 19.38
N ASP A 230 10.22 6.31 19.78
CA ASP A 230 11.34 5.49 19.29
C ASP A 230 11.60 5.57 17.76
N VAL A 231 11.03 6.55 17.04
CA VAL A 231 11.29 6.75 15.61
C VAL A 231 12.73 7.20 15.36
N ASP A 232 13.37 6.64 14.33
CA ASP A 232 14.68 7.13 13.86
C ASP A 232 14.53 8.10 12.68
N PHE A 233 14.71 9.41 12.92
CA PHE A 233 14.75 10.46 11.90
C PHE A 233 16.17 10.82 11.46
N THR A 234 17.20 10.00 11.74
CA THR A 234 18.58 10.39 11.43
C THR A 234 18.72 10.82 9.97
N ASP A 235 19.27 12.02 9.77
CA ASP A 235 19.51 12.64 8.46
C ASP A 235 18.23 12.80 7.59
N ALA A 236 17.05 12.82 8.22
CA ALA A 236 15.79 13.13 7.55
C ALA A 236 15.66 14.64 7.28
N VAL A 237 15.05 14.98 6.14
CA VAL A 237 14.73 16.35 5.76
C VAL A 237 13.25 16.60 5.99
N ILE A 238 12.92 17.23 7.11
CA ILE A 238 11.53 17.44 7.57
C ILE A 238 11.12 18.91 7.54
N GLY A 239 11.66 19.71 6.61
CA GLY A 239 11.35 21.14 6.50
C GLY A 239 9.85 21.39 6.34
N GLY A 240 9.29 22.32 7.12
CA GLY A 240 7.86 22.63 7.09
C GLY A 240 6.94 21.58 7.73
N ALA A 241 7.48 20.44 8.18
CA ALA A 241 6.70 19.39 8.81
C ALA A 241 5.90 19.89 10.03
N ILE A 242 4.69 19.35 10.20
CA ILE A 242 3.78 19.69 11.29
C ILE A 242 3.78 18.57 12.32
N LEU A 243 4.50 18.76 13.42
CA LEU A 243 4.59 17.80 14.54
C LEU A 243 3.77 18.26 15.76
N ARG A 244 2.81 19.17 15.58
CA ARG A 244 1.98 19.68 16.68
C ARG A 244 1.33 18.53 17.46
N ARG A 245 1.50 18.52 18.79
CA ARG A 245 1.02 17.46 19.71
C ARG A 245 1.54 16.04 19.42
N ALA A 246 2.58 15.89 18.61
CA ALA A 246 3.19 14.58 18.39
C ALA A 246 3.92 14.09 19.65
N ASP A 247 3.88 12.78 19.89
CA ASP A 247 4.72 12.12 20.89
C ASP A 247 6.04 11.71 20.25
N VAL A 248 7.11 12.44 20.53
CA VAL A 248 8.48 12.20 20.05
C VAL A 248 9.38 11.60 21.13
N THR A 249 8.80 10.90 22.12
CA THR A 249 9.57 10.24 23.17
C THR A 249 10.62 9.31 22.57
N ASN A 250 11.89 9.48 22.96
CA ASN A 250 13.05 8.73 22.45
C ASN A 250 13.32 8.82 20.94
N ALA A 251 12.54 9.59 20.18
CA ALA A 251 12.77 9.77 18.75
C ALA A 251 14.13 10.41 18.49
N ASN A 252 14.86 9.92 17.49
CA ASN A 252 16.23 10.33 17.21
C ASN A 252 16.28 11.35 16.06
N PHE A 253 16.70 12.58 16.36
CA PHE A 253 16.79 13.70 15.40
C PHE A 253 18.23 14.06 15.01
N SER A 254 19.18 13.12 15.11
CA SER A 254 20.56 13.35 14.66
C SER A 254 20.60 13.84 13.20
N GLY A 255 21.28 14.96 12.94
CA GLY A 255 21.41 15.51 11.59
C GLY A 255 20.15 16.21 11.04
N VAL A 256 19.10 16.38 11.85
CA VAL A 256 17.83 16.98 11.40
C VAL A 256 17.77 18.48 11.69
N GLU A 257 17.43 19.28 10.68
CA GLU A 257 17.15 20.70 10.85
C GLU A 257 15.70 20.95 11.30
N LEU A 258 15.54 21.68 12.40
CA LEU A 258 14.25 21.88 13.08
C LEU A 258 13.74 23.33 12.99
N ALA A 259 14.41 24.19 12.21
CA ALA A 259 14.13 25.62 12.13
C ALA A 259 12.71 25.94 11.63
N SER A 260 12.21 25.19 10.64
CA SER A 260 10.90 25.39 10.01
C SER A 260 9.80 24.41 10.48
N VAL A 261 10.13 23.45 11.33
CA VAL A 261 9.18 22.44 11.83
C VAL A 261 8.20 23.06 12.84
N THR A 262 6.91 22.80 12.69
CA THR A 262 5.87 23.23 13.65
C THR A 262 5.79 22.23 14.81
N MET A 263 6.01 22.67 16.05
CA MET A 263 6.28 21.78 17.19
C MET A 263 5.38 22.03 18.41
N GLU A 264 4.35 22.87 18.31
CA GLU A 264 3.61 23.25 19.52
C GLU A 264 3.03 22.03 20.24
N PHE A 265 3.22 21.97 21.55
CA PHE A 265 2.72 20.88 22.40
C PHE A 265 3.30 19.49 22.09
N ALA A 266 4.34 19.39 21.26
CA ALA A 266 5.10 18.16 21.09
C ALA A 266 6.16 18.03 22.19
N ASN A 267 6.37 16.81 22.69
CA ASN A 267 7.22 16.58 23.86
C ASN A 267 8.72 16.46 23.54
N PHE A 268 9.29 17.42 22.77
CA PHE A 268 10.70 17.42 22.33
C PHE A 268 11.73 17.40 23.47
N SER A 269 11.34 17.66 24.72
CA SER A 269 12.18 17.42 25.90
C SER A 269 12.53 15.95 26.11
N LYS A 270 11.76 15.02 25.53
CA LYS A 270 11.97 13.56 25.55
C LYS A 270 12.64 13.03 24.28
N ALA A 271 12.91 13.87 23.29
CA ALA A 271 13.57 13.47 22.06
C ALA A 271 15.09 13.34 22.26
N ARG A 272 15.74 12.53 21.42
CA ARG A 272 17.19 12.33 21.38
C ARG A 272 17.80 13.17 20.25
N ASN A 273 18.97 13.75 20.52
CA ASN A 273 19.78 14.48 19.53
C ASN A 273 19.07 15.64 18.81
N ALA A 274 17.97 16.16 19.37
CA ALA A 274 17.23 17.27 18.79
C ALA A 274 17.87 18.63 19.13
N VAL A 275 18.37 19.32 18.12
CA VAL A 275 18.90 20.68 18.27
C VAL A 275 17.77 21.70 18.10
N ILE A 276 17.11 22.06 19.20
CA ILE A 276 15.98 22.99 19.19
C ILE A 276 16.45 24.44 19.06
N PRO A 277 15.99 25.21 18.04
CA PRO A 277 16.32 26.62 17.90
C PRO A 277 15.91 27.43 19.14
N GLY A 278 16.75 28.39 19.54
CA GLY A 278 16.55 29.17 20.77
C GLY A 278 15.18 29.84 20.87
N TYR A 279 14.66 30.36 19.76
CA TYR A 279 13.35 31.02 19.68
C TYR A 279 12.15 30.07 19.81
N LYS A 280 12.36 28.73 19.75
CA LYS A 280 11.31 27.71 19.93
C LYS A 280 11.28 27.10 21.35
N LYS A 281 12.22 27.47 22.23
CA LYS A 281 12.35 26.84 23.56
C LYS A 281 11.11 26.99 24.45
N ASN A 282 10.26 28.00 24.22
CA ASN A 282 9.04 28.25 24.98
C ASN A 282 7.78 27.59 24.37
N LEU A 283 7.91 26.88 23.24
CA LEU A 283 6.83 26.13 22.59
C LEU A 283 6.77 24.65 23.07
N ARG A 284 7.58 24.32 24.09
CA ARG A 284 7.71 23.00 24.72
C ARG A 284 6.48 22.61 25.53
#